data_AF-A0A1R4IWP7-F1
#
_entry.id   AF-A0A1R4IWP7-F1
#
_cell.length_a   1.000
_cell.length_b   1.000
_cell.length_c   1.000
_cell.angle_alpha   90.00
_cell.angle_beta   90.00
_cell.angle_gamma   90.00
#
_symmetry.space_group_name_H-M   'P 1'
#
loop_
_entity.id
_entity.type
_entity.pdbx_description
1 polymer ?
#
loop_
_entity_poly.entity_id
_entity_poly.type
_entity_poly.pdbx_seq_one_letter_code
_entity_poly.pdbx_strand_id
1 'polypeptide(L)'
;MTSCAAQPDPAAADPHAVPQTSEQGGTRDGHRDAEEVVVLLAEDGTPAGTEPKATVHRHQNEGTPLHLAFSCHVYGPDGRFLLTRRALAKKTFPGVWTNGFCGHPGVEETPAEAVGRRAVQELGVPVHSVEPVLPDFRYRAVDAAGVEENEICPVFRAQTDGDPAPVWDEVAEWEWVQVADLTAALAAVPAAFSPWLAQQWRQGAFEGR
;
A
#
# COMPACT_ATOMS: atom_id res chain seq x y z
N MET A 1 -71.22 23.73 35.22
CA MET A 1 -72.42 23.22 34.54
C MET A 1 -72.34 23.64 33.09
N THR A 2 -72.77 22.74 32.17
CA THR A 2 -73.10 23.02 30.76
C THR A 2 -71.89 23.20 29.83
N SER A 3 -71.51 22.25 28.96
CA SER A 3 -72.21 21.58 27.82
C SER A 3 -72.25 22.41 26.53
N CYS A 4 -72.25 21.66 25.41
CA CYS A 4 -72.40 22.00 23.98
C CYS A 4 -71.10 22.37 23.24
N ALA A 5 -70.45 21.46 22.49
CA ALA A 5 -70.85 20.72 21.26
C ALA A 5 -70.77 21.56 19.97
N ALA A 6 -69.82 21.19 19.10
CA ALA A 6 -69.85 21.42 17.67
C ALA A 6 -69.11 20.28 16.95
N GLN A 7 -69.80 19.66 15.99
CA GLN A 7 -69.35 18.76 14.91
C GLN A 7 -70.06 19.25 13.63
N PRO A 8 -69.74 18.78 12.39
CA PRO A 8 -68.63 17.92 11.92
C PRO A 8 -67.95 18.45 10.61
N ASP A 9 -66.91 17.74 10.13
CA ASP A 9 -66.69 17.24 8.74
C ASP A 9 -65.18 17.07 8.41
N PRO A 10 -64.75 16.30 7.39
CA PRO A 10 -65.16 14.95 7.00
C PRO A 10 -63.93 14.02 6.79
N ALA A 11 -64.24 12.78 6.43
CA ALA A 11 -63.41 11.63 6.05
C ALA A 11 -61.93 11.84 5.63
N ALA A 12 -61.12 10.93 6.17
CA ALA A 12 -59.70 10.72 5.91
C ALA A 12 -59.38 10.29 4.47
N ALA A 13 -58.24 10.77 3.95
CA ALA A 13 -57.57 10.25 2.77
C ALA A 13 -56.24 9.60 3.17
N ASP A 14 -56.03 8.39 2.68
CA ASP A 14 -54.88 7.51 2.90
C ASP A 14 -53.73 7.90 1.96
N PRO A 15 -52.52 8.25 2.46
CA PRO A 15 -51.38 8.55 1.60
C PRO A 15 -50.63 7.29 1.12
N HIS A 16 -51.10 6.08 1.44
CA HIS A 16 -50.51 4.84 0.93
C HIS A 16 -50.97 4.53 -0.52
N ALA A 17 -50.46 5.29 -1.48
CA ALA A 17 -50.47 4.90 -2.89
C ALA A 17 -49.08 5.12 -3.50
N VAL A 18 -48.31 4.04 -3.58
CA VAL A 18 -46.98 3.99 -4.20
C VAL A 18 -47.14 3.76 -5.70
N PRO A 19 -46.57 4.60 -6.59
CA PRO A 19 -46.64 4.34 -8.03
C PRO A 19 -45.70 3.18 -8.40
N GLN A 20 -46.23 2.19 -9.11
CA GLN A 20 -45.46 1.11 -9.71
C GLN A 20 -44.72 1.64 -10.94
N THR A 21 -43.41 1.80 -10.83
CA THR A 21 -42.50 1.95 -11.97
C THR A 21 -41.85 0.61 -12.28
N SER A 22 -42.00 0.17 -13.53
CA SER A 22 -41.41 -1.04 -14.10
C SER A 22 -39.90 -1.14 -13.84
N GLU A 23 -39.49 -2.13 -13.05
CA GLU A 23 -38.08 -2.52 -12.91
C GLU A 23 -37.63 -3.25 -14.17
N GLN A 24 -36.96 -2.53 -15.08
CA GLN A 24 -36.06 -3.15 -16.03
C GLN A 24 -34.78 -3.51 -15.27
N GLY A 25 -34.44 -4.81 -15.26
CA GLY A 25 -33.28 -5.36 -14.59
C GLY A 25 -31.99 -4.73 -15.09
N GLY A 26 -31.49 -3.75 -14.34
CA GLY A 26 -30.11 -3.32 -14.40
C GLY A 26 -29.28 -4.39 -13.68
N THR A 27 -28.53 -5.17 -14.44
CA THR A 27 -27.43 -5.97 -13.90
C THR A 27 -26.54 -5.03 -13.11
N ARG A 28 -26.58 -5.15 -11.77
CA ARG A 28 -25.52 -4.60 -10.92
C ARG A 28 -24.27 -5.37 -11.32
N ASP A 29 -23.48 -4.77 -12.19
CA ASP A 29 -22.15 -5.26 -12.49
C ASP A 29 -21.36 -5.06 -11.20
N GLY A 30 -21.38 -6.11 -10.38
CA GLY A 30 -20.54 -6.19 -9.21
C GLY A 30 -19.12 -6.22 -9.75
N HIS A 31 -18.42 -5.10 -9.61
CA HIS A 31 -16.97 -5.08 -9.67
C HIS A 31 -16.52 -6.03 -8.55
N ARG A 32 -16.34 -7.31 -8.90
CA ARG A 32 -15.51 -8.19 -8.10
C ARG A 32 -14.15 -7.54 -8.21
N ASP A 33 -13.66 -6.98 -7.10
CA ASP A 33 -12.24 -6.64 -7.00
C ASP A 33 -11.49 -7.90 -7.41
N ALA A 34 -10.85 -7.85 -8.59
CA ALA A 34 -10.06 -8.96 -9.07
C ALA A 34 -8.99 -9.24 -8.00
N GLU A 35 -8.79 -10.51 -7.68
CA GLU A 35 -7.79 -10.91 -6.69
C GLU A 35 -6.42 -10.32 -7.06
N GLU A 36 -5.79 -9.63 -6.11
CA GLU A 36 -4.49 -9.00 -6.34
C GLU A 36 -3.41 -10.07 -6.52
N VAL A 37 -2.71 -10.01 -7.66
CA VAL A 37 -1.65 -10.95 -8.02
C VAL A 37 -0.28 -10.26 -8.01
N VAL A 38 0.77 -11.07 -7.83
CA VAL A 38 2.17 -10.66 -8.03
C VAL A 38 2.75 -11.35 -9.26
N VAL A 39 3.71 -10.70 -9.91
CA VAL A 39 4.42 -11.27 -11.07
C VAL A 39 5.60 -12.09 -10.60
N LEU A 40 5.57 -13.40 -10.86
CA LEU A 40 6.70 -14.30 -10.58
C LEU A 40 7.80 -14.11 -11.60
N LEU A 41 9.05 -14.28 -11.18
CA LEU A 41 10.23 -14.13 -12.02
C LEU A 41 11.07 -15.40 -12.03
N ALA A 42 11.70 -15.67 -13.16
CA ALA A 42 12.86 -16.54 -13.22
C ALA A 42 14.09 -15.82 -12.64
N GLU A 43 15.16 -16.58 -12.38
CA GLU A 43 16.38 -16.08 -11.75
C GLU A 43 17.07 -14.94 -12.52
N ASP A 44 16.89 -14.88 -13.84
CA ASP A 44 17.40 -13.83 -14.71
C ASP A 44 16.50 -12.57 -14.79
N GLY A 45 15.41 -12.55 -14.01
CA GLY A 45 14.44 -11.46 -13.97
C GLY A 45 13.37 -11.52 -15.06
N THR A 46 13.33 -12.57 -15.88
CA THR A 46 12.25 -12.74 -16.86
C THR A 46 10.93 -13.12 -16.20
N PRO A 47 9.78 -12.54 -16.59
CA PRO A 47 8.47 -12.94 -16.07
C PRO A 47 8.19 -14.43 -16.32
N ALA A 48 7.80 -15.14 -15.26
CA ALA A 48 7.62 -16.60 -15.26
C ALA A 48 6.21 -17.05 -14.83
N GLY A 49 5.30 -16.11 -14.53
CA GLY A 49 3.92 -16.40 -14.15
C GLY A 49 3.35 -15.38 -13.18
N THR A 50 2.24 -15.73 -12.55
CA THR A 50 1.63 -14.91 -11.48
C THR A 50 1.15 -15.81 -10.35
N GLU A 51 1.07 -15.26 -9.14
CA GLU A 51 0.45 -15.90 -7.98
C GLU A 51 -0.35 -14.86 -7.17
N PRO A 52 -1.45 -15.23 -6.50
CA PRO A 52 -2.12 -14.33 -5.56
C PRO A 52 -1.16 -13.76 -4.50
N LYS A 53 -1.18 -12.44 -4.30
CA LYS A 53 -0.39 -11.75 -3.27
C LYS A 53 -0.68 -12.30 -1.87
N ALA A 54 -1.91 -12.72 -1.64
CA ALA A 54 -2.35 -13.32 -0.39
C ALA A 54 -1.58 -14.60 -0.02
N THR A 55 -1.08 -15.36 -1.01
CA THR A 55 -0.46 -16.67 -0.78
C THR A 55 1.03 -16.73 -1.12
N VAL A 56 1.54 -15.86 -2.00
CA VAL A 56 2.91 -15.95 -2.53
C VAL A 56 4.00 -15.90 -1.46
N HIS A 57 3.83 -15.06 -0.44
CA HIS A 57 4.75 -14.98 0.70
C HIS A 57 4.52 -16.17 1.64
N ARG A 58 5.46 -17.11 1.65
CA ARG A 58 5.35 -18.39 2.34
C ARG A 58 6.34 -18.46 3.49
N HIS A 59 6.20 -19.49 4.32
CA HIS A 59 7.21 -19.80 5.32
C HIS A 59 8.52 -20.20 4.64
N GLN A 60 9.67 -19.78 5.18
CA GLN A 60 11.00 -20.01 4.60
C GLN A 60 11.32 -21.49 4.29
N ASN A 61 10.69 -22.43 5.00
CA ASN A 61 10.86 -23.87 4.74
C ASN A 61 10.20 -24.34 3.44
N GLU A 62 9.16 -23.64 2.98
CA GLU A 62 8.52 -23.88 1.67
C GLU A 62 9.23 -23.09 0.57
N GLY A 63 9.74 -21.91 0.92
CA GLY A 63 10.37 -20.96 0.02
C GLY A 63 9.36 -20.06 -0.66
N THR A 64 9.60 -18.76 -0.61
CA THR A 64 8.84 -17.77 -1.39
C THR A 64 9.42 -17.71 -2.80
N PRO A 65 8.60 -17.94 -3.86
CA PRO A 65 9.06 -17.79 -5.24
C PRO A 65 9.64 -16.41 -5.49
N LEU A 66 10.66 -16.31 -6.35
CA LEU A 66 11.17 -15.02 -6.78
C LEU A 66 10.06 -14.26 -7.52
N HIS A 67 9.84 -13.00 -7.15
CA HIS A 67 8.81 -12.18 -7.76
C HIS A 67 9.23 -10.72 -7.87
N LEU A 68 8.52 -9.98 -8.70
CA LEU A 68 8.77 -8.57 -8.97
C LEU A 68 8.11 -7.69 -7.90
N ALA A 69 8.88 -6.73 -7.41
CA ALA A 69 8.43 -5.74 -6.45
C ALA A 69 9.01 -4.34 -6.77
N PHE A 70 8.74 -3.37 -5.92
CA PHE A 70 9.43 -2.09 -5.90
C PHE A 70 9.58 -1.58 -4.46
N SER A 71 10.58 -0.74 -4.25
CA SER A 71 10.75 0.06 -3.03
C SER A 71 10.74 1.54 -3.39
N CYS A 72 10.04 2.38 -2.63
CA CYS A 72 9.99 3.82 -2.88
C CYS A 72 10.43 4.63 -1.66
N HIS A 73 11.42 5.49 -1.88
CA HIS A 73 11.92 6.51 -0.97
C HIS A 73 11.20 7.82 -1.29
N VAL A 74 10.32 8.26 -0.39
CA VAL A 74 9.50 9.46 -0.60
C VAL A 74 10.09 10.64 0.17
N TYR A 75 10.17 11.79 -0.50
CA TYR A 75 10.70 13.03 0.07
C TYR A 75 9.66 14.15 0.04
N GLY A 76 9.60 14.91 1.13
CA GLY A 76 8.80 16.12 1.21
C GLY A 76 9.48 17.31 0.51
N PRO A 77 8.78 18.45 0.38
CA PRO A 77 9.31 19.64 -0.29
C PRO A 77 10.50 20.27 0.44
N ASP A 78 10.68 19.98 1.73
CA ASP A 78 11.80 20.42 2.57
C ASP A 78 12.99 19.46 2.56
N GLY A 79 12.94 18.41 1.73
CA GLY A 79 13.99 17.40 1.60
C GLY A 79 14.00 16.33 2.70
N ARG A 80 13.06 16.37 3.66
CA ARG A 80 12.92 15.29 4.65
C ARG A 80 12.44 14.00 4.00
N PHE A 81 12.89 12.88 4.56
CA PHE A 81 12.55 11.53 4.14
C PHE A 81 11.31 11.04 4.90
N LEU A 82 10.37 10.43 4.21
CA LEU A 82 9.22 9.78 4.83
C LEU A 82 9.62 8.38 5.31
N LEU A 83 9.69 8.21 6.62
CA LEU A 83 9.79 6.90 7.26
C LEU A 83 8.38 6.42 7.62
N THR A 84 8.04 5.17 7.35
CA THR A 84 6.75 4.59 7.73
C THR A 84 6.93 3.34 8.58
N ARG A 85 5.94 3.06 9.43
CA ARG A 85 5.85 1.84 10.22
C ARG A 85 4.74 0.99 9.64
N ARG A 86 5.09 -0.21 9.18
CA ARG A 86 4.13 -1.17 8.61
C ARG A 86 3.00 -1.45 9.60
N ALA A 87 1.76 -1.50 9.12
CA ALA A 87 0.63 -1.86 9.95
C ALA A 87 0.83 -3.22 10.63
N LEU A 88 0.24 -3.39 11.81
CA LEU A 88 0.38 -4.63 12.59
C LEU A 88 -0.35 -5.82 11.93
N ALA A 89 -1.30 -5.55 11.04
CA ALA A 89 -2.04 -6.56 10.29
C ALA A 89 -1.29 -7.07 9.04
N LYS A 90 -0.14 -6.46 8.67
CA LYS A 90 0.63 -6.90 7.50
C LYS A 90 1.10 -8.34 7.67
N LYS A 91 0.95 -9.13 6.61
CA LYS A 91 1.37 -10.54 6.57
C LYS A 91 2.87 -10.71 6.84
N THR A 92 3.69 -9.84 6.27
CA THR A 92 5.16 -9.85 6.41
C THR A 92 5.62 -8.62 7.19
N PHE A 93 6.57 -8.80 8.11
CA PHE A 93 7.21 -7.71 8.86
C PHE A 93 6.22 -6.71 9.51
N PRO A 94 5.18 -7.15 10.25
CA PRO A 94 4.24 -6.24 10.90
C PRO A 94 4.92 -5.34 11.93
N GLY A 95 4.58 -4.05 11.96
CA GLY A 95 5.10 -3.10 12.94
C GLY A 95 6.57 -2.69 12.74
N VAL A 96 7.20 -3.08 11.63
CA VAL A 96 8.59 -2.73 11.32
C VAL A 96 8.66 -1.35 10.66
N TRP A 97 9.60 -0.52 11.10
CA TRP A 97 9.93 0.77 10.47
C TRP A 97 10.69 0.56 9.16
N THR A 98 10.32 1.30 8.12
CA THR A 98 10.81 1.12 6.75
C THR A 98 10.75 2.43 5.95
N ASN A 99 11.17 2.39 4.68
CA ASN A 99 11.08 3.52 3.74
C ASN A 99 9.63 3.93 3.46
N GLY A 100 9.43 5.00 2.68
CA GLY A 100 8.11 5.53 2.33
C GLY A 100 7.05 4.45 2.11
N PHE A 101 7.23 3.59 1.11
CA PHE A 101 6.39 2.40 0.92
C PHE A 101 7.04 1.42 -0.07
N CYS A 102 6.55 0.18 -0.08
CA CYS A 102 6.95 -0.88 -1.02
C CYS A 102 5.70 -1.59 -1.53
N GLY A 103 5.79 -2.24 -2.68
CA GLY A 103 4.68 -3.02 -3.18
C GLY A 103 5.02 -3.84 -4.41
N HIS A 104 3.98 -4.41 -5.01
CA HIS A 104 4.10 -5.28 -6.17
C HIS A 104 3.47 -4.62 -7.39
N PRO A 105 4.17 -4.56 -8.54
CA PRO A 105 3.57 -4.19 -9.81
C PRO A 105 2.51 -5.22 -10.22
N GLY A 106 1.43 -4.74 -10.84
CA GLY A 106 0.45 -5.58 -11.50
C GLY A 106 1.01 -6.20 -12.78
N VAL A 107 0.20 -7.06 -13.41
CA VAL A 107 0.52 -7.63 -14.72
C VAL A 107 0.63 -6.50 -15.75
N GLU A 108 1.71 -6.52 -16.54
CA GLU A 108 2.02 -5.50 -17.57
C GLU A 108 2.25 -4.07 -17.02
N GLU A 109 2.27 -3.88 -15.70
CA GLU A 109 2.56 -2.60 -15.06
C GLU A 109 4.07 -2.48 -14.79
N THR A 110 4.65 -1.33 -15.13
CA THR A 110 6.04 -1.06 -14.76
C THR A 110 6.17 -0.74 -13.27
N PRO A 111 7.31 -1.02 -12.63
CA PRO A 111 7.54 -0.64 -11.23
C PRO A 111 7.31 0.85 -10.93
N ALA A 112 7.63 1.74 -11.88
CA ALA A 112 7.41 3.18 -11.70
C ALA A 112 5.91 3.57 -11.75
N GLU A 113 5.11 2.92 -12.60
CA GLU A 113 3.65 3.09 -12.61
C GLU A 113 3.03 2.57 -11.31
N ALA A 114 3.50 1.40 -10.85
CA ALA A 114 3.07 0.80 -9.59
C ALA A 114 3.34 1.73 -8.39
N VAL A 115 4.49 2.41 -8.36
CA VAL A 115 4.80 3.45 -7.36
C VAL A 115 3.71 4.52 -7.33
N GLY A 116 3.34 5.09 -8.49
CA GLY A 116 2.31 6.14 -8.57
C GLY A 116 0.94 5.68 -8.08
N ARG A 117 0.52 4.48 -8.49
CA ARG A 117 -0.76 3.88 -8.07
C ARG A 117 -0.78 3.60 -6.56
N ARG A 118 0.27 2.95 -6.06
CA ARG A 118 0.36 2.50 -4.66
C ARG A 118 0.53 3.65 -3.68
N ALA A 119 1.18 4.75 -4.07
CA ALA A 119 1.26 5.94 -3.22
C ALA A 119 -0.13 6.45 -2.82
N VAL A 120 -1.06 6.52 -3.77
CA VAL A 120 -2.44 6.95 -3.49
C VAL A 120 -3.19 5.89 -2.67
N GLN A 121 -3.01 4.61 -2.99
CA GLN A 121 -3.70 3.50 -2.31
C GLN A 121 -3.27 3.29 -0.86
N GLU A 122 -1.97 3.45 -0.56
CA GLU A 122 -1.40 3.11 0.76
C GLU A 122 -1.12 4.36 1.60
N LEU A 123 -0.57 5.42 1.00
CA LEU A 123 -0.21 6.65 1.71
C LEU A 123 -1.30 7.73 1.64
N GLY A 124 -2.30 7.58 0.77
CA GLY A 124 -3.35 8.59 0.57
C GLY A 124 -2.86 9.87 -0.12
N VAL A 125 -1.64 9.88 -0.66
CA VAL A 125 -1.05 11.04 -1.35
C VAL A 125 -0.40 10.65 -2.68
N PRO A 126 -0.52 11.49 -3.72
CA PRO A 126 0.22 11.27 -4.95
C PRO A 126 1.71 11.55 -4.76
N VAL A 127 2.52 10.90 -5.60
CA VAL A 127 3.95 11.18 -5.73
C VAL A 127 4.28 11.57 -7.17
N HIS A 128 5.37 12.31 -7.33
CA HIS A 128 5.92 12.73 -8.62
C HIS A 128 7.45 12.61 -8.61
N SER A 129 8.10 12.97 -9.73
CA SER A 129 9.56 12.87 -9.88
C SER A 129 10.10 11.47 -9.54
N VAL A 130 9.41 10.43 -10.02
CA VAL A 130 9.74 9.03 -9.75
C VAL A 130 10.96 8.62 -10.56
N GLU A 131 12.07 8.37 -9.90
CA GLU A 131 13.37 8.09 -10.51
C GLU A 131 14.05 6.87 -9.88
N PRO A 132 14.64 5.96 -10.67
CA PRO A 132 15.36 4.82 -10.11
C PRO A 132 16.66 5.28 -9.44
N VAL A 133 16.93 4.75 -8.24
CA VAL A 133 18.18 4.98 -7.49
C VAL A 133 19.00 3.70 -7.32
N LEU A 134 18.33 2.54 -7.20
CA LEU A 134 18.98 1.23 -7.25
C LEU A 134 18.17 0.32 -8.18
N PRO A 135 18.38 0.40 -9.51
CA PRO A 135 17.54 -0.32 -10.49
C PRO A 135 17.68 -1.84 -10.39
N ASP A 136 18.84 -2.34 -9.97
CA ASP A 136 19.14 -3.78 -9.89
C ASP A 136 19.02 -4.33 -8.46
N PHE A 137 18.38 -3.60 -7.54
CA PHE A 137 18.24 -4.06 -6.16
C PHE A 137 17.44 -5.35 -6.09
N ARG A 138 18.00 -6.33 -5.38
CA ARG A 138 17.41 -7.64 -5.15
C ARG A 138 17.71 -8.06 -3.72
N TYR A 139 16.74 -8.66 -3.04
CA TYR A 139 16.95 -9.15 -1.69
C TYR A 139 16.11 -10.39 -1.39
N ARG A 140 16.52 -11.08 -0.32
CA ARG A 140 15.76 -12.13 0.33
C ARG A 140 15.82 -11.88 1.84
N ALA A 141 14.68 -11.96 2.52
CA ALA A 141 14.60 -11.71 3.95
C ALA A 141 13.51 -12.55 4.60
N VAL A 142 13.70 -12.90 5.86
CA VAL A 142 12.73 -13.68 6.65
C VAL A 142 12.33 -12.86 7.85
N ASP A 143 11.03 -12.78 8.13
CA ASP A 143 10.52 -12.06 9.28
C ASP A 143 10.57 -12.89 10.58
N ALA A 144 10.17 -12.29 11.69
CA ALA A 144 10.21 -12.94 13.00
C ALA A 144 9.26 -14.16 13.12
N ALA A 145 8.25 -14.26 12.25
CA ALA A 145 7.32 -15.40 12.18
C ALA A 145 7.78 -16.48 11.18
N GLY A 146 8.90 -16.26 10.48
CA GLY A 146 9.45 -17.19 9.50
C GLY A 146 8.90 -17.02 8.09
N VAL A 147 8.10 -15.97 7.81
CA VAL A 147 7.60 -15.67 6.47
C VAL A 147 8.68 -14.96 5.66
N GLU A 148 8.85 -15.38 4.41
CA GLU A 148 9.94 -14.95 3.55
C GLU A 148 9.49 -13.98 2.45
N GLU A 149 10.31 -12.95 2.23
CA GLU A 149 10.35 -12.11 1.04
C GLU A 149 11.52 -12.55 0.14
N ASN A 150 11.31 -12.63 -1.17
CA ASN A 150 12.32 -12.99 -2.16
C ASN A 150 12.04 -12.25 -3.47
N GLU A 151 12.70 -11.10 -3.66
CA GLU A 151 12.26 -10.10 -4.62
C GLU A 151 13.41 -9.54 -5.47
N ILE A 152 13.15 -9.35 -6.77
CA ILE A 152 13.81 -8.30 -7.57
C ILE A 152 12.98 -7.03 -7.38
N CYS A 153 13.58 -6.01 -6.78
CA CYS A 153 12.87 -4.90 -6.17
C CYS A 153 13.57 -3.57 -6.47
N PRO A 154 13.49 -3.05 -7.72
CA PRO A 154 14.09 -1.77 -8.06
C PRO A 154 13.67 -0.67 -7.07
N VAL A 155 14.63 0.12 -6.64
CA VAL A 155 14.40 1.20 -5.67
C VAL A 155 14.23 2.51 -6.42
N PHE A 156 13.16 3.21 -6.09
CA PHE A 156 12.81 4.51 -6.62
C PHE A 156 12.92 5.57 -5.55
N ARG A 157 13.26 6.77 -5.98
CA ARG A 157 13.03 8.02 -5.28
C ARG A 157 11.79 8.67 -5.86
N ALA A 158 10.98 9.29 -5.02
CA ALA A 158 9.88 10.14 -5.43
C ALA A 158 9.73 11.35 -4.49
N GLN A 159 8.97 12.35 -4.94
CA GLN A 159 8.61 13.52 -4.16
C GLN A 159 7.09 13.57 -3.95
N THR A 160 6.67 14.19 -2.85
CA THR A 160 5.26 14.53 -2.62
C THR A 160 5.16 15.93 -2.03
N ASP A 161 4.09 16.63 -2.38
CA ASP A 161 3.78 17.97 -1.86
C ASP A 161 2.85 17.94 -0.65
N GLY A 162 2.30 16.76 -0.31
CA GLY A 162 1.28 16.58 0.74
C GLY A 162 1.77 15.73 1.91
N ASP A 163 1.12 15.91 3.07
CA ASP A 163 1.31 15.00 4.19
C ASP A 163 0.52 13.70 3.97
N PRO A 164 1.13 12.52 4.23
CA PRO A 164 0.44 11.24 4.13
C PRO A 164 -0.83 11.18 4.98
N ALA A 165 -1.87 10.56 4.41
CA ALA A 165 -3.10 10.18 5.08
C ALA A 165 -3.32 8.67 4.85
N PRO A 166 -2.48 7.81 5.44
CA PRO A 166 -2.39 6.42 5.02
C PRO A 166 -3.61 5.58 5.41
N VAL A 167 -3.76 4.47 4.69
CA VAL A 167 -4.69 3.40 5.08
C VAL A 167 -4.11 2.66 6.29
N TRP A 168 -4.90 2.55 7.36
CA TRP A 168 -4.47 1.96 8.63
C TRP A 168 -4.06 0.49 8.56
N ASP A 169 -4.59 -0.25 7.58
CA ASP A 169 -4.19 -1.65 7.32
C ASP A 169 -2.84 -1.75 6.58
N GLU A 170 -2.30 -0.63 6.12
CA GLU A 170 -1.03 -0.55 5.40
C GLU A 170 0.08 0.09 6.25
N VAL A 171 -0.21 1.25 6.88
CA VAL A 171 0.74 2.00 7.70
C VAL A 171 0.13 2.32 9.06
N ALA A 172 0.85 1.98 10.14
CA ALA A 172 0.45 2.29 11.51
C ALA A 172 0.94 3.67 11.98
N GLU A 173 2.15 4.06 11.59
CA GLU A 173 2.80 5.31 12.00
C GLU A 173 3.67 5.83 10.85
N TRP A 174 3.93 7.14 10.81
CA TRP A 174 4.87 7.74 9.86
C TRP A 174 5.56 8.95 10.48
N GLU A 175 6.76 9.24 9.98
CA GLU A 175 7.55 10.38 10.44
C GLU A 175 8.39 10.96 9.30
N TRP A 176 8.45 12.29 9.25
CA TRP A 176 9.34 13.03 8.36
C TRP A 176 10.68 13.28 9.06
N VAL A 177 11.73 12.57 8.63
CA VAL A 177 13.05 12.59 9.26
C VAL A 177 14.11 13.23 8.35
N GLN A 178 15.17 13.78 8.96
CA GLN A 178 16.34 14.18 8.19
C GLN A 178 17.10 12.93 7.72
N VAL A 179 17.60 12.95 6.48
CA VAL A 179 18.38 11.83 5.92
C VAL A 179 19.63 11.53 6.74
N ALA A 180 20.27 12.57 7.29
CA ALA A 180 21.43 12.42 8.16
C ALA A 180 21.10 11.66 9.44
N ASP A 181 19.98 11.96 10.09
CA ASP A 181 19.54 11.29 11.31
C ASP A 181 19.15 9.82 11.03
N LEU A 182 18.43 9.58 9.93
CA LEU A 182 18.11 8.22 9.49
C LEU A 182 19.37 7.40 9.20
N THR A 183 20.34 7.99 8.51
CA THR A 183 21.62 7.34 8.19
C THR A 183 22.39 7.00 9.47
N ALA A 184 22.44 7.92 10.44
CA ALA A 184 23.06 7.66 11.73
C ALA A 184 22.36 6.53 12.50
N ALA A 185 21.02 6.50 12.48
CA ALA A 185 20.23 5.44 13.10
C ALA A 185 20.44 4.07 12.43
N LEU A 186 20.47 4.01 11.09
CA LEU A 186 20.75 2.80 10.32
C LEU A 186 22.16 2.26 10.58
N ALA A 187 23.14 3.16 10.76
CA ALA A 187 24.49 2.77 11.13
C ALA A 187 24.58 2.20 12.56
N ALA A 188 23.85 2.81 13.50
CA ALA A 188 23.88 2.42 14.91
C ALA A 188 23.09 1.14 15.20
N VAL A 189 21.85 1.04 14.67
CA VAL A 189 20.90 -0.03 14.99
C VAL A 189 20.13 -0.46 13.73
N PRO A 190 20.80 -1.07 12.73
CA PRO A 190 20.15 -1.45 11.47
C PRO A 190 18.96 -2.41 11.65
N ALA A 191 18.99 -3.23 12.72
CA ALA A 191 17.92 -4.17 13.04
C ALA A 191 16.62 -3.50 13.55
N ALA A 192 16.63 -2.20 13.84
CA ALA A 192 15.42 -1.45 14.16
C ALA A 192 14.54 -1.18 12.93
N PHE A 193 15.08 -1.40 11.73
CA PHE A 193 14.43 -1.14 10.45
C PHE A 193 14.24 -2.43 9.65
N SER A 194 13.42 -2.36 8.61
CA SER A 194 13.27 -3.45 7.67
C SER A 194 14.62 -3.84 7.03
N PRO A 195 14.88 -5.14 6.81
CA PRO A 195 16.13 -5.58 6.21
C PRO A 195 16.44 -4.94 4.86
N TRP A 196 15.43 -4.68 4.02
CA TRP A 196 15.64 -4.04 2.72
C TRP A 196 16.08 -2.59 2.85
N LEU A 197 15.46 -1.76 3.70
CA LEU A 197 15.91 -0.37 3.93
C LEU A 197 17.39 -0.33 4.35
N ALA A 198 17.80 -1.20 5.28
CA ALA A 198 19.20 -1.26 5.72
C ALA A 198 20.15 -1.71 4.58
N GLN A 199 19.71 -2.61 3.71
CA GLN A 199 20.50 -3.04 2.54
C GLN A 199 20.59 -1.94 1.48
N GLN A 200 19.48 -1.26 1.18
CA GLN A 200 19.42 -0.14 0.23
C GLN A 200 20.35 1.00 0.69
N TRP A 201 20.35 1.31 1.99
CA TRP A 201 21.29 2.26 2.58
C TRP A 201 22.76 1.86 2.36
N ARG A 202 23.12 0.60 2.65
CA ARG A 202 24.49 0.08 2.43
C ARG A 202 24.91 0.10 0.96
N GLN A 203 23.96 0.04 0.04
CA GLN A 203 24.19 0.12 -1.40
C GLN A 203 24.18 1.57 -1.93
N GLY A 204 24.10 2.58 -1.05
CA GLY A 204 24.22 3.97 -1.45
C GLY A 204 22.91 4.61 -1.93
N ALA A 205 21.74 4.08 -1.56
CA ALA A 205 20.44 4.66 -1.96
C ALA A 205 20.24 6.13 -1.53
N PHE A 206 21.03 6.61 -0.57
CA PHE A 206 20.98 7.99 -0.05
C PHE A 206 22.13 8.87 -0.56
N GLU A 207 23.03 8.36 -1.41
CA GLU A 207 24.16 9.16 -1.92
C GLU A 207 23.68 10.32 -2.81
N GLY A 208 24.38 11.46 -2.72
CA GLY A 208 24.02 12.68 -3.45
C GLY A 208 22.91 13.52 -2.78
N ARG A 209 22.75 13.41 -1.45
CA ARG A 209 21.79 14.13 -0.61
C ARG A 209 22.46 14.77 0.60
#